data_AF-A0A975M5U8-F1
#
_entry.id   AF-A0A975M5U8-F1
#
_cell.length_a   1.000
_cell.length_b   1.000
_cell.length_c   1.000
_cell.angle_alpha   90.00
_cell.angle_beta   90.00
_cell.angle_gamma   90.00
#
_symmetry.space_group_name_H-M   'P 1'
#
loop_
_entity.id
_entity.type
_entity.pdbx_description
1 polymer ?
#
loop_
_entity_poly.entity_id
_entity_poly.type
_entity_poly.pdbx_seq_one_letter_code
_entity_poly.pdbx_strand_id
1 'polypeptide(L)'
;MNRTERNQLVVENLPLVGYLVSETCAKATHLSRDDLASAGSVALIMSADSFNPDLGVPFGAYARRRIIGAFADEMRSMDWATRTARRRIKETLVVKETLTAALGRTPKVDEIASALGVEPSVANDALADASRTVSSLDESTTDFLATTLPSPEGSLLSAERVKYLQAAVASLPEKMRYIVEEIYFHDRSVKELAAELGATHSAVSQQRAEAVRLLRDGLGAHYADDDAVPAVSSRIAPARRAAYLSTMADRTLGGITREHFPAPSPLAEPGRMPA
;
A
#
# COMPACT_ATOMS: atom_id res chain seq x y z
N MET A 1 14.82 25.04 8.88
CA MET A 1 13.40 25.43 8.76
C MET A 1 13.04 26.35 9.91
N ASN A 2 12.42 27.50 9.62
CA ASN A 2 12.01 28.47 10.63
C ASN A 2 10.65 28.08 11.27
N ARG A 3 10.32 28.64 12.44
CA ARG A 3 9.11 28.25 13.20
C ARG A 3 7.82 28.50 12.43
N THR A 4 7.76 29.56 11.64
CA THR A 4 6.61 29.90 10.79
C THR A 4 6.41 28.87 9.67
N GLU A 5 7.49 28.49 8.98
CA GLU A 5 7.48 27.49 7.90
C GLU A 5 7.07 26.11 8.42
N ARG A 6 7.57 25.73 9.60
CA ARG A 6 7.15 24.50 10.29
C ARG A 6 5.64 24.48 10.58
N ASN A 7 5.14 25.56 11.16
CA ASN A 7 3.72 25.67 11.51
C ASN A 7 2.84 25.63 10.25
N GLN A 8 3.28 26.28 9.17
CA GLN A 8 2.64 26.24 7.87
C GLN A 8 2.53 24.80 7.35
N LEU A 9 3.65 24.04 7.36
CA LEU A 9 3.70 22.63 6.96
C LEU A 9 2.76 21.75 7.78
N VAL A 10 2.67 21.98 9.10
CA VAL A 10 1.71 21.26 9.96
C VAL A 10 0.27 21.58 9.56
N VAL A 11 -0.08 22.86 9.40
CA VAL A 11 -1.45 23.28 9.07
C VAL A 11 -1.89 22.74 7.70
N GLU A 12 -1.03 22.80 6.69
CA GLU A 12 -1.32 22.30 5.34
C GLU A 12 -1.56 20.78 5.32
N ASN A 13 -0.97 20.04 6.26
CA ASN A 13 -1.04 18.59 6.33
C ASN A 13 -1.95 18.07 7.46
N LEU A 14 -2.66 18.93 8.19
CA LEU A 14 -3.68 18.50 9.15
C LEU A 14 -4.75 17.57 8.56
N PRO A 15 -5.27 17.79 7.33
CA PRO A 15 -6.24 16.89 6.72
C PRO A 15 -5.73 15.44 6.56
N LEU A 16 -4.40 15.25 6.43
CA LEU A 16 -3.79 13.92 6.34
C LEU A 16 -4.06 13.11 7.61
N VAL A 17 -3.96 13.73 8.79
CA VAL A 17 -4.27 13.08 10.07
C VAL A 17 -5.73 12.64 10.09
N GLY A 18 -6.66 13.54 9.74
CA GLY A 18 -8.09 13.22 9.72
C GLY A 18 -8.45 12.08 8.76
N TYR A 19 -7.80 12.03 7.60
CA TYR A 19 -7.95 10.93 6.65
C TYR A 19 -7.45 9.60 7.23
N LEU A 20 -6.22 9.57 7.75
CA LEU A 20 -5.61 8.35 8.30
C LEU A 20 -6.35 7.83 9.54
N VAL A 21 -6.86 8.73 10.39
CA VAL A 21 -7.72 8.35 11.52
C VAL A 21 -8.99 7.66 11.02
N SER A 22 -9.65 8.24 10.01
CA SER A 22 -10.90 7.68 9.48
C SER A 22 -10.68 6.32 8.80
N GLU A 23 -9.58 6.17 8.06
CA GLU A 23 -9.12 4.90 7.48
C GLU A 23 -8.83 3.85 8.56
N THR A 24 -8.16 4.25 9.64
CA THR A 24 -7.78 3.34 10.74
C THR A 24 -9.00 2.92 11.56
N CYS A 25 -9.89 3.85 11.92
CA CYS A 25 -11.13 3.55 12.66
C CYS A 25 -12.09 2.65 11.86
N ALA A 26 -12.06 2.72 10.51
CA ALA A 26 -12.85 1.82 9.68
C ALA A 26 -12.38 0.36 9.80
N LYS A 27 -11.07 0.13 10.00
CA LYS A 27 -10.48 -1.20 10.21
C LYS A 27 -10.50 -1.63 11.68
N ALA A 28 -10.34 -0.69 12.61
CA ALA A 28 -10.25 -0.93 14.05
C ALA A 28 -11.30 -0.11 14.81
N THR A 29 -12.55 -0.59 14.79
CA THR A 29 -13.72 0.08 15.38
C THR A 29 -13.70 0.20 16.90
N HIS A 30 -12.80 -0.53 17.57
CA HIS A 30 -12.63 -0.51 19.02
C HIS A 30 -11.72 0.63 19.53
N LEU A 31 -11.08 1.37 18.61
CA LEU A 31 -10.18 2.48 18.96
C LEU A 31 -10.95 3.81 19.03
N SER A 32 -10.56 4.63 20.01
CA SER A 32 -11.06 6.00 20.14
C SER A 32 -10.53 6.86 18.99
N ARG A 33 -11.46 7.47 18.26
CA ARG A 33 -11.13 8.39 17.17
C ARG A 33 -10.34 9.60 17.66
N ASP A 34 -10.66 10.09 18.85
CA ASP A 34 -10.05 11.29 19.42
C ASP A 34 -8.63 11.01 19.93
N ASP A 35 -8.37 9.79 20.42
CA ASP A 35 -7.03 9.37 20.85
C ASP A 35 -6.11 9.22 19.63
N LEU A 36 -6.59 8.58 18.56
CA LEU A 36 -5.86 8.51 17.29
C LEU A 36 -5.63 9.91 16.69
N ALA A 37 -6.64 10.78 16.69
CA ALA A 37 -6.47 12.15 16.21
C ALA A 37 -5.40 12.93 17.00
N SER A 38 -5.36 12.73 18.32
CA SER A 38 -4.35 13.35 19.20
C SER A 38 -2.95 12.80 18.92
N ALA A 39 -2.79 11.47 18.91
CA ALA A 39 -1.53 10.80 18.61
C ALA A 39 -0.98 11.20 17.23
N GLY A 40 -1.84 11.22 16.21
CA GLY A 40 -1.47 11.62 14.85
C GLY A 40 -1.09 13.09 14.72
N SER A 41 -1.76 13.97 15.47
CA SER A 41 -1.43 15.40 15.48
C SER A 41 -0.06 15.66 16.11
N VAL A 42 0.26 14.98 17.21
CA VAL A 42 1.58 15.04 17.85
C VAL A 42 2.65 14.51 16.90
N ALA A 43 2.41 13.37 16.25
CA ALA A 43 3.33 12.77 15.29
C ALA A 43 3.58 13.67 14.07
N LEU A 44 2.55 14.38 13.59
CA LEU A 44 2.68 15.36 12.51
C LEU A 44 3.59 16.53 12.89
N ILE A 45 3.42 17.07 14.11
CA ILE A 45 4.26 18.16 14.63
C ILE A 45 5.71 17.70 14.76
N MET A 46 5.95 16.53 15.36
CA MET A 46 7.30 15.97 15.49
C MET A 46 7.93 15.66 14.13
N SER A 47 7.11 15.26 13.16
CA SER A 47 7.55 15.06 11.77
C SER A 47 8.00 16.37 11.17
N ALA A 48 7.25 17.46 11.36
CA ALA A 48 7.67 18.78 10.87
C ALA A 48 8.98 19.24 11.53
N ASP A 49 9.18 18.97 12.83
CA ASP A 49 10.40 19.37 13.54
C ASP A 49 11.67 18.67 13.06
N SER A 50 11.55 17.43 12.59
CA SER A 50 12.69 16.60 12.16
C SER A 50 12.74 16.38 10.66
N PHE A 51 11.90 17.06 9.90
CA PHE A 51 11.85 16.98 8.45
C PHE A 51 13.09 17.65 7.84
N ASN A 52 13.74 16.92 6.93
CA ASN A 52 14.83 17.45 6.13
C ASN A 52 14.40 17.49 4.65
N PRO A 53 14.15 18.69 4.08
CA PRO A 53 13.78 18.87 2.68
C PRO A 53 14.85 18.37 1.69
N ASP A 54 16.13 18.39 2.09
CA ASP A 54 17.26 18.02 1.22
C ASP A 54 17.27 16.51 0.86
N LEU A 55 16.48 15.70 1.57
CA LEU A 55 16.32 14.27 1.30
C LEU A 55 15.37 13.96 0.13
N GLY A 56 14.72 14.97 -0.45
CA GLY A 56 13.88 14.82 -1.65
C GLY A 56 12.59 14.02 -1.45
N VAL A 57 12.16 13.80 -0.20
CA VAL A 57 10.88 13.14 0.10
C VAL A 57 9.83 14.21 0.46
N PRO A 58 8.67 14.25 -0.21
CA PRO A 58 7.60 15.18 0.14
C PRO A 58 7.16 15.02 1.60
N PHE A 59 6.95 16.14 2.30
CA PHE A 59 6.63 16.13 3.72
C PHE A 59 5.42 15.24 4.07
N GLY A 60 4.36 15.27 3.26
CA GLY A 60 3.17 14.43 3.48
C GLY A 60 3.47 12.93 3.46
N ALA A 61 4.35 12.48 2.55
CA ALA A 61 4.77 11.08 2.46
C ALA A 61 5.63 10.67 3.67
N TYR A 62 6.52 11.56 4.10
CA TYR A 62 7.33 11.38 5.30
C TYR A 62 6.49 11.34 6.58
N ALA A 63 5.59 12.31 6.75
CA ALA A 63 4.71 12.44 7.90
C ALA A 63 3.72 11.28 8.01
N ARG A 64 3.16 10.81 6.88
CA ARG A 64 2.26 9.65 6.83
C ARG A 64 2.87 8.45 7.56
N ARG A 65 4.12 8.10 7.27
CA ARG A 65 4.79 6.94 7.88
C ARG A 65 4.92 7.07 9.40
N ARG A 66 5.16 8.28 9.89
CA ARG A 66 5.27 8.54 11.34
C ARG A 66 3.94 8.61 12.05
N ILE A 67 2.92 9.16 11.41
CA ILE A 67 1.55 9.16 11.93
C ILE A 67 1.05 7.73 12.10
N ILE A 68 1.29 6.86 11.11
CA ILE A 68 0.94 5.43 11.19
C ILE A 68 1.73 4.74 12.32
N GLY A 69 3.02 5.04 12.45
CA GLY A 69 3.83 4.56 13.57
C GLY A 69 3.24 4.96 14.93
N ALA A 70 2.84 6.22 15.07
CA ALA A 70 2.20 6.72 16.28
C ALA A 70 0.84 6.07 16.56
N PHE A 71 0.04 5.75 15.55
CA PHE A 71 -1.20 4.98 15.75
C PHE A 71 -0.91 3.56 16.23
N ALA A 72 0.11 2.92 15.68
CA ALA A 72 0.53 1.60 16.14
C ALA A 72 1.05 1.67 17.58
N ASP A 73 1.77 2.72 17.95
CA ASP A 73 2.25 2.94 19.31
C ASP A 73 1.11 3.29 20.28
N GLU A 74 0.10 4.05 19.85
CA GLU A 74 -1.12 4.33 20.63
C GLU A 74 -1.95 3.06 20.84
N MET A 75 -2.08 2.23 19.80
CA MET A 75 -2.72 0.92 19.91
C MET A 75 -1.93 -0.02 20.82
N ARG A 76 -0.60 0.13 20.90
CA ARG A 76 0.27 -0.58 21.85
C ARG A 76 0.25 0.01 23.27
N SER A 77 0.04 1.30 23.43
CA SER A 77 -0.05 1.95 24.76
C SER A 77 -1.40 1.64 25.41
N MET A 78 -2.44 1.57 24.57
CA MET A 78 -3.78 1.06 24.89
C MET A 78 -3.83 -0.48 24.99
N ASP A 79 -2.70 -1.18 24.80
CA ASP A 79 -2.60 -2.64 24.78
C ASP A 79 -2.89 -3.24 26.15
N TRP A 80 -4.18 -3.45 26.35
CA TRP A 80 -4.90 -4.17 27.40
C TRP A 80 -4.37 -5.60 27.67
N ALA A 81 -3.50 -6.16 26.82
CA ALA A 81 -2.99 -7.53 26.98
C ALA A 81 -1.73 -7.59 27.85
N THR A 82 -1.92 -7.82 29.16
CA THR A 82 -0.83 -8.15 30.10
C THR A 82 -0.01 -9.35 29.62
N ARG A 83 1.23 -9.51 30.13
CA ARG A 83 2.08 -10.70 29.84
C ARG A 83 1.33 -12.02 30.06
N THR A 84 0.43 -12.04 31.04
CA THR A 84 -0.46 -13.17 31.34
C THR A 84 -1.51 -13.38 30.26
N ALA A 85 -2.14 -12.32 29.76
CA ALA A 85 -3.11 -12.41 28.65
C ALA A 85 -2.45 -12.93 27.37
N ARG A 86 -1.26 -12.44 26.99
CA ARG A 86 -0.52 -12.96 25.83
C ARG A 86 -0.13 -14.43 25.98
N ARG A 87 0.28 -14.83 27.19
CA ARG A 87 0.57 -16.25 27.47
C ARG A 87 -0.67 -17.11 27.28
N ARG A 88 -1.81 -16.67 27.80
CA ARG A 88 -3.10 -17.36 27.66
C ARG A 88 -3.55 -17.46 26.20
N ILE A 89 -3.49 -16.37 25.43
CA ILE A 89 -3.80 -16.38 23.99
C ILE A 89 -2.96 -17.42 23.26
N LYS A 90 -1.63 -17.43 23.50
CA LYS A 90 -0.71 -18.37 22.87
C LYS A 90 -1.02 -19.83 23.25
N GLU A 91 -1.22 -20.10 24.54
CA GLU A 91 -1.59 -21.43 25.04
C GLU A 91 -2.91 -21.90 24.40
N THR A 92 -3.92 -21.04 24.35
CA THR A 92 -5.23 -21.35 23.74
C THR A 92 -5.13 -21.64 22.25
N LEU A 93 -4.35 -20.88 21.48
CA LEU A 93 -4.15 -21.12 20.05
C LEU A 93 -3.41 -22.44 19.78
N VAL A 94 -2.37 -22.74 20.56
CA VAL A 94 -1.64 -24.01 20.45
C VAL A 94 -2.57 -25.19 20.73
N VAL A 95 -3.38 -25.12 21.79
CA VAL A 95 -4.36 -26.17 22.10
C VAL A 95 -5.41 -26.31 21.01
N LYS A 96 -5.95 -25.19 20.50
CA LYS A 96 -6.90 -25.20 19.37
C LYS A 96 -6.30 -25.90 18.14
N GLU A 97 -5.07 -25.57 17.77
CA GLU A 97 -4.38 -26.18 16.62
C GLU A 97 -4.13 -27.67 16.83
N THR A 98 -3.68 -28.05 18.02
CA THR A 98 -3.44 -29.46 18.39
C THR A 98 -4.73 -30.28 18.33
N LEU A 99 -5.83 -29.75 18.88
CA LEU A 99 -7.15 -30.38 18.81
C LEU A 99 -7.71 -30.42 17.40
N THR A 100 -7.47 -29.38 16.59
CA THR A 100 -7.89 -29.36 15.18
C THR A 100 -7.19 -30.48 14.40
N ALA A 101 -5.89 -30.66 14.60
CA ALA A 101 -5.12 -31.73 13.98
C ALA A 101 -5.58 -33.13 14.44
N ALA A 102 -5.93 -33.29 15.73
CA ALA A 102 -6.39 -34.57 16.27
C ALA A 102 -7.83 -34.94 15.87
N LEU A 103 -8.73 -33.95 15.82
CA LEU A 103 -10.16 -34.16 15.55
C LEU A 103 -10.51 -34.10 14.06
N GLY A 104 -9.64 -33.54 13.22
CA GLY A 104 -9.91 -33.31 11.80
C GLY A 104 -11.02 -32.28 11.54
N ARG A 105 -11.41 -31.51 12.56
CA ARG A 105 -12.44 -30.46 12.51
C ARG A 105 -12.10 -29.35 13.50
N THR A 106 -12.73 -28.20 13.35
CA THR A 106 -12.61 -27.11 14.32
C THR A 106 -13.15 -27.58 15.70
N PRO A 107 -12.35 -27.48 16.78
CA PRO A 107 -12.78 -27.83 18.13
C PRO A 107 -13.77 -26.81 18.70
N LYS A 108 -14.72 -27.28 19.52
CA LYS A 108 -15.66 -26.42 20.26
C LYS A 108 -14.93 -25.72 21.42
N VAL A 109 -15.47 -24.59 21.87
CA VAL A 109 -14.92 -23.84 23.01
C VAL A 109 -14.81 -24.72 24.26
N ASP A 110 -15.81 -25.55 24.54
CA ASP A 110 -15.79 -26.48 25.67
C ASP A 110 -14.67 -27.53 25.59
N GLU A 111 -14.34 -27.98 24.37
CA GLU A 111 -13.26 -28.95 24.12
C GLU A 111 -11.89 -28.29 24.36
N ILE A 112 -11.73 -27.03 23.95
CA ILE A 112 -10.53 -26.22 24.19
C ILE A 112 -10.38 -25.91 25.68
N ALA A 113 -11.46 -25.51 26.34
CA ALA A 113 -11.48 -25.19 27.77
C ALA A 113 -11.13 -26.41 28.63
N SER A 114 -11.69 -27.58 28.30
CA SER A 114 -11.38 -28.84 28.96
C SER A 114 -9.91 -29.23 28.80
N ALA A 115 -9.34 -29.04 27.60
CA ALA A 115 -7.93 -29.33 27.35
C ALA A 115 -6.97 -28.35 28.04
N LEU A 116 -7.39 -27.11 28.28
CA LEU A 116 -6.64 -26.10 29.03
C LEU A 116 -6.84 -26.18 30.55
N GLY A 117 -7.86 -26.91 31.04
CA GLY A 117 -8.23 -26.94 32.45
C GLY A 117 -8.77 -25.61 32.97
N VAL A 118 -9.46 -24.85 32.11
CA VAL A 118 -10.05 -23.54 32.45
C VAL A 118 -11.56 -23.53 32.20
N GLU A 119 -12.25 -22.55 32.77
CA GLU A 119 -13.68 -22.32 32.48
C GLU A 119 -13.91 -21.96 31.00
N PRO A 120 -15.03 -22.39 30.38
CA PRO A 120 -15.34 -22.08 28.99
C PRO A 120 -15.35 -20.58 28.66
N SER A 121 -15.77 -19.74 29.61
CA SER A 121 -15.73 -18.28 29.48
C SER A 121 -14.30 -17.76 29.28
N VAL A 122 -13.34 -18.30 30.03
CA VAL A 122 -11.93 -17.89 29.95
C VAL A 122 -11.31 -18.32 28.61
N ALA A 123 -11.65 -19.51 28.11
CA ALA A 123 -11.22 -19.96 26.79
C ALA A 123 -11.86 -19.12 25.66
N ASN A 124 -13.14 -18.78 25.79
CA ASN A 124 -13.84 -17.92 24.84
C ASN A 124 -13.25 -16.51 24.79
N ASP A 125 -12.99 -15.92 25.96
CA ASP A 125 -12.35 -14.61 26.07
C ASP A 125 -10.96 -14.66 25.43
N ALA A 126 -10.14 -15.68 25.72
CA ALA A 126 -8.82 -15.84 25.09
C ALA A 126 -8.88 -16.01 23.56
N LEU A 127 -9.96 -16.57 23.01
CA LEU A 127 -10.17 -16.67 21.56
C LEU A 127 -10.61 -15.34 20.94
N ALA A 128 -11.46 -14.58 21.62
CA ALA A 128 -11.85 -13.22 21.22
C ALA A 128 -10.68 -12.23 21.36
N ASP A 129 -9.81 -12.46 22.33
CA ASP A 129 -8.56 -11.76 22.56
C ASP A 129 -7.55 -12.03 21.45
N ALA A 130 -7.46 -13.29 21.02
CA ALA A 130 -6.65 -13.71 19.89
C ALA A 130 -7.12 -13.05 18.59
N SER A 131 -8.44 -12.98 18.33
CA SER A 131 -8.96 -12.32 17.12
C SER A 131 -8.70 -10.81 17.14
N ARG A 132 -8.81 -10.14 18.31
CA ARG A 132 -8.42 -8.74 18.47
C ARG A 132 -6.93 -8.50 18.20
N THR A 133 -6.06 -9.39 18.68
CA THR A 133 -4.59 -9.26 18.52
C THR A 133 -4.15 -9.51 17.07
N VAL A 134 -4.74 -10.51 16.40
CA VAL A 134 -4.40 -10.89 15.03
C VAL A 134 -4.94 -9.87 14.03
N SER A 135 -6.17 -9.35 14.19
CA SER A 135 -6.70 -8.28 13.32
C SER A 135 -6.00 -6.92 13.55
N SER A 136 -5.55 -6.65 14.78
CA SER A 136 -4.87 -5.40 15.11
C SER A 136 -3.41 -5.35 14.61
N LEU A 137 -2.63 -6.43 14.79
CA LEU A 137 -1.21 -6.43 14.46
C LEU A 137 -0.87 -7.06 13.09
N ASP A 138 -1.72 -7.91 12.53
CA ASP A 138 -1.36 -8.68 11.33
C ASP A 138 -2.15 -8.26 10.08
N GLU A 139 -3.09 -7.33 10.20
CA GLU A 139 -3.85 -6.80 9.07
C GLU A 139 -3.60 -5.31 8.89
N SER A 140 -3.52 -4.53 9.97
CA SER A 140 -3.13 -3.12 9.88
C SER A 140 -1.62 -2.98 9.66
N THR A 141 -0.80 -3.57 10.52
CA THR A 141 0.66 -3.50 10.37
C THR A 141 1.18 -4.34 9.22
N THR A 142 0.50 -5.38 8.76
CA THR A 142 0.97 -6.16 7.59
C THR A 142 0.63 -5.45 6.30
N ASP A 143 -0.49 -4.73 6.18
CA ASP A 143 -0.76 -3.86 5.03
C ASP A 143 0.20 -2.63 5.01
N PHE A 144 0.62 -2.15 6.19
CA PHE A 144 1.59 -1.05 6.33
C PHE A 144 3.07 -1.48 6.29
N LEU A 145 3.43 -2.70 6.72
CA LEU A 145 4.79 -3.27 6.75
C LEU A 145 5.08 -4.18 5.56
N ALA A 146 4.07 -4.74 4.87
CA ALA A 146 4.24 -5.39 3.56
C ALA A 146 4.73 -4.41 2.49
N THR A 147 4.71 -3.11 2.79
CA THR A 147 5.47 -2.09 2.03
C THR A 147 7.00 -2.22 2.21
N THR A 148 7.51 -3.09 3.09
CA THR A 148 8.94 -3.14 3.44
C THR A 148 9.67 -4.42 3.03
N LEU A 149 9.00 -5.57 2.91
CA LEU A 149 9.56 -6.75 2.26
C LEU A 149 8.43 -7.46 1.52
N PRO A 150 8.34 -7.31 0.20
CA PRO A 150 7.37 -8.08 -0.54
C PRO A 150 7.74 -9.57 -0.42
N SER A 151 6.74 -10.44 -0.21
CA SER A 151 6.89 -11.87 -0.52
C SER A 151 7.53 -12.03 -1.92
N PRO A 152 8.32 -13.07 -2.23
CA PRO A 152 8.86 -13.26 -3.58
C PRO A 152 7.80 -13.09 -4.68
N GLU A 153 6.59 -13.60 -4.43
CA GLU A 153 5.40 -13.43 -5.27
C GLU A 153 4.91 -11.97 -5.26
N GLY A 154 4.78 -11.35 -4.09
CA GLY A 154 4.40 -9.93 -3.96
C GLY A 154 5.42 -8.96 -4.57
N SER A 155 6.70 -9.32 -4.62
CA SER A 155 7.81 -8.55 -5.21
C SER A 155 7.76 -8.63 -6.72
N LEU A 156 7.50 -9.83 -7.24
CA LEU A 156 7.30 -10.06 -8.66
C LEU A 156 6.09 -9.27 -9.14
N LEU A 157 4.95 -9.40 -8.45
CA LEU A 157 3.70 -8.74 -8.78
C LEU A 157 3.81 -7.21 -8.67
N SER A 158 4.56 -6.71 -7.67
CA SER A 158 4.87 -5.28 -7.55
C SER A 158 5.81 -4.78 -8.65
N ALA A 159 6.85 -5.56 -9.01
CA ALA A 159 7.76 -5.22 -10.09
C ALA A 159 7.05 -5.23 -11.46
N GLU A 160 6.14 -6.17 -11.69
CA GLU A 160 5.27 -6.22 -12.86
C GLU A 160 4.33 -5.02 -12.90
N ARG A 161 3.70 -4.67 -11.76
CA ARG A 161 2.88 -3.45 -11.64
C ARG A 161 3.65 -2.19 -12.00
N VAL A 162 4.88 -2.06 -11.52
CA VAL A 162 5.76 -0.91 -11.82
C VAL A 162 6.15 -0.90 -13.31
N LYS A 163 6.54 -2.04 -13.89
CA LYS A 163 6.84 -2.16 -15.32
C LYS A 163 5.63 -1.77 -16.18
N TYR A 164 4.44 -2.23 -15.79
CA TYR A 164 3.20 -1.91 -16.48
C TYR A 164 2.85 -0.42 -16.41
N LEU A 165 3.02 0.19 -15.23
CA LEU A 165 2.83 1.62 -15.04
C LEU A 165 3.83 2.45 -15.87
N GLN A 166 5.10 2.03 -15.94
CA GLN A 166 6.10 2.68 -16.79
C GLN A 166 5.71 2.61 -18.28
N ALA A 167 5.25 1.45 -18.75
CA ALA A 167 4.75 1.29 -20.11
C ALA A 167 3.52 2.18 -20.39
N ALA A 168 2.61 2.29 -19.42
CA ALA A 168 1.43 3.14 -19.50
C ALA A 168 1.81 4.63 -19.63
N VAL A 169 2.69 5.13 -18.77
CA VAL A 169 3.19 6.52 -18.82
C VAL A 169 3.91 6.79 -20.13
N ALA A 170 4.76 5.86 -20.57
CA ALA A 170 5.52 6.05 -21.80
C ALA A 170 4.63 6.04 -23.07
N SER A 171 3.41 5.47 -22.99
CA SER A 171 2.42 5.41 -24.07
C SER A 171 1.52 6.65 -24.15
N LEU A 172 1.59 7.54 -23.15
CA LEU A 172 0.85 8.80 -23.19
C LEU A 172 1.31 9.67 -24.38
N PRO A 173 0.42 10.53 -24.91
CA PRO A 173 0.81 11.56 -25.86
C PRO A 173 1.96 12.41 -25.33
N GLU A 174 2.92 12.77 -26.18
CA GLU A 174 4.19 13.41 -25.79
C GLU A 174 4.02 14.59 -24.81
N LYS A 175 3.10 15.53 -25.10
CA LYS A 175 2.81 16.67 -24.22
C LYS A 175 2.24 16.26 -22.86
N MET A 176 1.36 15.26 -22.84
CA MET A 176 0.74 14.74 -21.62
C MET A 176 1.76 13.96 -20.79
N ARG A 177 2.59 13.16 -21.44
CA ARG A 177 3.70 12.44 -20.82
C ARG A 177 4.65 13.42 -20.14
N TYR A 178 5.12 14.43 -20.87
CA TYR A 178 5.98 15.48 -20.32
C TYR A 178 5.35 16.15 -19.09
N ILE A 179 4.08 16.54 -19.16
CA ILE A 179 3.38 17.15 -18.01
C ILE A 179 3.30 16.20 -16.81
N VAL A 180 3.08 14.91 -17.03
CA VAL A 180 3.05 13.91 -15.96
C VAL A 180 4.46 13.68 -15.41
N GLU A 181 5.47 13.58 -16.25
CA GLU A 181 6.88 13.42 -15.86
C GLU A 181 7.35 14.60 -15.00
N GLU A 182 7.17 15.82 -15.48
CA GLU A 182 7.59 17.03 -14.77
C GLU A 182 6.86 17.24 -13.44
N ILE A 183 5.57 16.88 -13.35
CA ILE A 183 4.77 17.07 -12.13
C ILE A 183 5.03 15.96 -11.10
N TYR A 184 5.16 14.70 -11.53
CA TYR A 184 5.18 13.55 -10.62
C TYR A 184 6.57 12.95 -10.40
N PHE A 185 7.54 13.19 -11.30
CA PHE A 185 8.91 12.72 -11.17
C PHE A 185 9.90 13.84 -10.87
N HIS A 186 9.58 15.07 -11.27
CA HIS A 186 10.43 16.24 -11.07
C HIS A 186 9.81 17.29 -10.13
N ASP A 187 8.67 16.98 -9.49
CA ASP A 187 7.98 17.81 -8.49
C ASP A 187 7.72 19.27 -8.90
N ARG A 188 7.58 19.53 -10.20
CA ARG A 188 7.35 20.88 -10.72
C ARG A 188 5.90 21.30 -10.56
N SER A 189 5.68 22.57 -10.24
CA SER A 189 4.33 23.10 -10.10
C SER A 189 3.67 23.30 -11.47
N VAL A 190 2.33 23.16 -11.52
CA VAL A 190 1.53 23.46 -12.72
C VAL A 190 1.75 24.91 -13.18
N LYS A 191 2.01 25.83 -12.25
CA LYS A 191 2.28 27.24 -12.53
C LYS A 191 3.60 27.43 -13.28
N GLU A 192 4.68 26.80 -12.83
CA GLU A 192 5.99 26.86 -13.49
C GLU A 192 5.94 26.21 -14.87
N LEU A 193 5.25 25.07 -14.96
CA LEU A 193 5.13 24.35 -16.23
C LEU A 193 4.25 25.09 -17.24
N ALA A 194 3.20 25.77 -16.80
CA ALA A 194 2.37 26.63 -17.63
C ALA A 194 3.18 27.82 -18.18
N ALA A 195 4.03 28.43 -17.35
CA ALA A 195 4.92 29.52 -17.76
C ALA A 195 5.95 29.05 -18.81
N GLU A 196 6.55 27.88 -18.62
CA GLU A 196 7.50 27.29 -19.57
C GLU A 196 6.85 26.94 -20.92
N LEU A 197 5.69 26.28 -20.88
CA LEU A 197 5.00 25.81 -22.07
C LEU A 197 4.26 26.92 -22.83
N GLY A 198 4.32 28.17 -22.34
CA GLY A 198 3.56 29.30 -22.91
C GLY A 198 2.05 29.07 -22.87
N ALA A 199 1.55 28.31 -21.88
CA ALA A 199 0.17 27.87 -21.76
C ALA A 199 -0.49 28.45 -20.50
N THR A 200 -1.83 28.39 -20.42
CA THR A 200 -2.53 28.79 -19.20
C THR A 200 -2.47 27.66 -18.16
N HIS A 201 -2.53 28.03 -16.88
CA HIS A 201 -2.63 27.05 -15.78
C HIS A 201 -3.80 26.06 -15.97
N SER A 202 -4.95 26.56 -16.47
CA SER A 202 -6.12 25.73 -16.76
C SER A 202 -5.83 24.68 -17.84
N ALA A 203 -5.13 25.06 -18.91
CA ALA A 203 -4.78 24.14 -20.00
C ALA A 203 -3.84 23.02 -19.53
N VAL A 204 -2.81 23.34 -18.74
CA VAL A 204 -1.89 22.33 -18.18
C VAL A 204 -2.61 21.43 -17.18
N SER A 205 -3.47 21.99 -16.32
CA SER A 205 -4.30 21.21 -15.39
C SER A 205 -5.27 20.26 -16.12
N GLN A 206 -5.84 20.69 -17.23
CA GLN A 206 -6.73 19.87 -18.06
C GLN A 206 -5.95 18.72 -18.72
N GLN A 207 -4.78 19.01 -19.30
CA GLN A 207 -3.95 17.97 -19.93
C GLN A 207 -3.46 16.93 -18.92
N ARG A 208 -3.07 17.37 -17.70
CA ARG A 208 -2.76 16.45 -16.60
C ARG A 208 -3.97 15.58 -16.24
N ALA A 209 -5.14 16.16 -16.09
CA ALA A 209 -6.35 15.41 -15.74
C ALA A 209 -6.74 14.40 -16.84
N GLU A 210 -6.56 14.76 -18.11
CA GLU A 210 -6.75 13.84 -19.26
C GLU A 210 -5.72 12.72 -19.27
N ALA A 211 -4.45 13.01 -19.00
CA ALA A 211 -3.39 12.02 -18.91
C ALA A 211 -3.67 10.99 -17.81
N VAL A 212 -4.07 11.44 -16.62
CA VAL A 212 -4.43 10.55 -15.50
C VAL A 212 -5.63 9.66 -15.83
N ARG A 213 -6.61 10.16 -16.62
CA ARG A 213 -7.73 9.33 -17.08
C ARG A 213 -7.27 8.24 -18.05
N LEU A 214 -6.38 8.55 -19.00
CA LEU A 214 -5.81 7.55 -19.90
C LEU A 214 -5.02 6.49 -19.14
N LEU A 215 -4.22 6.89 -18.14
CA LEU A 215 -3.50 5.95 -17.28
C LEU A 215 -4.48 5.02 -16.55
N ARG A 216 -5.56 5.55 -15.95
CA ARG A 216 -6.59 4.73 -15.30
C ARG A 216 -7.27 3.76 -16.27
N ASP A 217 -7.59 4.22 -17.48
CA ASP A 217 -8.18 3.35 -18.51
C ASP A 217 -7.23 2.21 -18.91
N GLY A 218 -5.94 2.51 -19.07
CA GLY A 218 -4.92 1.52 -19.42
C GLY A 218 -4.63 0.51 -18.31
N LEU A 219 -4.60 0.96 -17.05
CA LEU A 219 -4.47 0.09 -15.89
C LEU A 219 -5.73 -0.75 -15.67
N GLY A 220 -6.91 -0.12 -15.77
CA GLY A 220 -8.20 -0.80 -15.65
C GLY A 220 -8.37 -1.92 -16.68
N ALA A 221 -7.90 -1.74 -17.92
CA ALA A 221 -7.95 -2.77 -18.95
C ALA A 221 -7.08 -4.01 -18.64
N HIS A 222 -6.05 -3.89 -17.80
CA HIS A 222 -5.11 -4.97 -17.48
C HIS A 222 -5.40 -5.68 -16.15
N TYR A 223 -6.05 -4.98 -15.21
CA TYR A 223 -6.37 -5.53 -13.88
C TYR A 223 -7.87 -5.87 -13.72
N ALA A 224 -8.64 -5.95 -14.81
CA ALA A 224 -10.09 -6.23 -14.78
C ALA A 224 -10.47 -7.68 -14.39
N ASP A 225 -9.59 -8.42 -13.70
CA ASP A 225 -9.88 -9.76 -13.16
C ASP A 225 -10.54 -9.73 -11.76
N ASP A 226 -10.77 -8.54 -11.18
CA ASP A 226 -11.59 -8.37 -9.97
C ASP A 226 -12.96 -7.76 -10.34
N ASP A 227 -14.04 -8.40 -9.88
CA ASP A 227 -15.47 -8.28 -10.24
C ASP A 227 -16.15 -6.88 -10.05
N ALA A 228 -15.45 -5.78 -10.26
CA ALA A 228 -16.06 -4.45 -10.26
C ALA A 228 -15.46 -3.56 -11.35
N VAL A 229 -16.17 -3.46 -12.48
CA VAL A 229 -15.92 -2.41 -13.48
C VAL A 229 -16.61 -1.12 -13.00
N PRO A 230 -15.91 -0.10 -12.49
CA PRO A 230 -16.53 1.21 -12.35
C PRO A 230 -16.85 1.72 -13.76
N ALA A 231 -18.09 2.16 -13.99
CA ALA A 231 -18.51 2.73 -15.25
C ALA A 231 -17.72 4.03 -15.55
N VAL A 232 -16.62 3.91 -16.30
CA VAL A 232 -15.81 5.07 -16.68
C VAL A 232 -16.42 5.74 -17.91
N SER A 233 -17.24 6.76 -17.68
CA SER A 233 -17.66 7.72 -18.71
C SER A 233 -16.48 8.67 -19.02
N SER A 234 -15.60 8.22 -19.90
CA SER A 234 -14.50 9.04 -20.41
C SER A 234 -15.04 10.01 -21.47
N ARG A 235 -14.87 11.33 -21.25
CA ARG A 235 -15.13 12.38 -22.26
C ARG A 235 -13.99 12.49 -23.30
N ILE A 236 -13.05 11.55 -23.32
CA ILE A 236 -11.94 11.52 -24.28
C ILE A 236 -12.49 11.02 -25.63
N ALA A 237 -12.09 11.68 -26.72
CA ALA A 237 -12.44 11.24 -28.07
C ALA A 237 -12.06 9.75 -28.26
N PRO A 238 -13.00 8.87 -28.66
CA PRO A 238 -12.77 7.42 -28.73
C PRO A 238 -11.51 7.02 -29.50
N ALA A 239 -11.19 7.75 -30.57
CA ALA A 239 -10.01 7.53 -31.39
C ALA A 239 -8.68 7.71 -30.61
N ARG A 240 -8.57 8.72 -29.74
CA ARG A 240 -7.35 8.96 -28.94
C ARG A 240 -7.18 7.90 -27.86
N ARG A 241 -8.29 7.47 -27.25
CA ARG A 241 -8.29 6.38 -26.26
C ARG A 241 -7.85 5.06 -26.90
N ALA A 242 -8.40 4.73 -28.06
CA ALA A 242 -8.03 3.52 -28.81
C ALA A 242 -6.54 3.53 -29.22
N ALA A 243 -6.03 4.65 -29.73
CA ALA A 243 -4.62 4.79 -30.10
C ALA A 243 -3.67 4.62 -28.90
N TYR A 244 -4.03 5.19 -27.74
CA TYR A 244 -3.28 5.00 -26.50
C TYR A 244 -3.26 3.54 -26.05
N LEU A 245 -4.42 2.88 -26.01
CA LEU A 245 -4.52 1.49 -25.59
C LEU A 245 -3.78 0.54 -26.53
N SER A 246 -3.80 0.80 -27.85
CA SER A 246 -3.01 0.04 -28.83
C SER A 246 -1.50 0.18 -28.57
N THR A 247 -1.02 1.41 -28.40
CA THR A 247 0.41 1.69 -28.14
C THR A 247 0.87 1.04 -26.83
N MET A 248 0.00 1.04 -25.83
CA MET A 248 0.25 0.42 -24.53
C MET A 248 0.31 -1.11 -24.64
N ALA A 249 -0.62 -1.72 -25.37
CA ALA A 249 -0.63 -3.16 -25.62
C ALA A 249 0.65 -3.63 -26.34
N ASP A 250 1.12 -2.87 -27.34
CA ASP A 250 2.36 -3.19 -28.06
C ASP A 250 3.60 -3.18 -27.14
N ARG A 251 3.63 -2.24 -26.19
CA ARG A 251 4.75 -2.10 -25.25
C ARG A 251 4.74 -3.12 -24.13
N THR A 252 3.57 -3.64 -23.77
CA THR A 252 3.43 -4.63 -22.69
C THR A 252 3.63 -6.05 -23.23
N LEU A 253 3.13 -6.35 -24.44
CA LEU A 253 3.38 -7.63 -25.15
C LEU A 253 4.86 -7.87 -25.46
N GLY A 254 5.63 -6.82 -25.75
CA GLY A 254 7.05 -6.93 -26.10
C GLY A 254 8.02 -7.11 -24.92
N GLY A 255 7.60 -6.84 -23.68
CA GLY A 255 8.50 -6.74 -22.53
C GLY A 255 8.29 -7.76 -21.40
N ILE A 256 7.12 -8.42 -21.33
CA ILE A 256 6.78 -9.28 -20.18
C ILE A 256 7.19 -10.75 -20.41
N THR A 257 7.23 -11.23 -21.66
CA THR A 257 7.43 -12.66 -21.98
C THR A 257 8.86 -13.08 -22.33
N ARG A 258 9.81 -12.15 -22.55
CA ARG A 258 11.15 -12.50 -23.06
C ARG A 258 12.28 -12.56 -22.05
N GLU A 259 12.17 -11.92 -20.89
CA GLU A 259 13.34 -11.76 -20.00
C GLU A 259 13.49 -12.81 -18.88
N HIS A 260 12.59 -13.79 -18.76
CA HIS A 260 12.61 -14.72 -17.61
C HIS A 260 12.83 -16.21 -17.91
N PHE A 261 13.18 -16.57 -19.15
CA PHE A 261 13.72 -17.89 -19.43
C PHE A 261 15.11 -17.74 -20.07
N PRO A 262 16.21 -18.00 -19.33
CA PRO A 262 17.48 -18.24 -20.01
C PRO A 262 17.27 -19.44 -20.94
N ALA A 263 17.64 -19.27 -22.22
CA ALA A 263 17.61 -20.36 -23.18
C ALA A 263 18.35 -21.58 -22.58
N PRO A 264 17.82 -22.81 -22.73
CA PRO A 264 18.51 -23.98 -22.23
C PRO A 264 19.91 -24.03 -22.85
N SER A 265 20.93 -23.98 -21.99
CA SER A 265 22.32 -24.09 -22.43
C SER A 265 22.48 -25.41 -23.20
N PRO A 266 23.15 -25.42 -24.37
CA PRO A 266 23.41 -26.66 -25.08
C PRO A 266 24.25 -27.56 -24.18
N LEU A 267 23.74 -28.76 -23.93
CA LEU A 267 24.41 -29.82 -23.18
C LEU A 267 25.83 -30.00 -23.71
N ALA A 268 26.82 -29.82 -22.82
CA ALA A 268 28.22 -30.06 -23.13
C ALA A 268 28.41 -31.50 -23.59
N GLU A 269 29.00 -31.68 -24.78
CA GLU A 269 29.37 -32.99 -25.29
C GLU A 269 30.39 -33.68 -24.36
N PRO A 270 30.26 -34.99 -24.11
CA PRO A 270 31.23 -35.73 -23.30
C PRO A 270 32.60 -35.76 -24.01
N GLY A 271 33.60 -35.21 -23.32
CA GLY A 271 34.96 -35.02 -23.81
C GLY A 271 35.63 -36.28 -24.34
N ARG A 272 36.22 -36.15 -25.53
CA ARG A 272 37.15 -37.08 -26.17
C ARG A 272 38.50 -36.97 -25.46
N MET A 273 38.95 -38.04 -24.80
CA MET A 273 40.34 -38.13 -24.29
C MET A 273 41.32 -38.22 -25.47
N PRO A 274 42.45 -37.49 -25.46
CA PRO A 274 43.58 -37.81 -26.31
C PRO A 274 44.47 -38.88 -25.67
N ALA A 275 45.16 -39.62 -26.54
CA ALA A 275 45.88 -40.88 -26.35
C ALA A 275 46.99 -40.89 -25.29
#